data_AF-A0A9D3W5R6-F1
#
_entry.id   AF-A0A9D3W5R6-F1
#
_cell.length_a   1.000
_cell.length_b   1.000
_cell.length_c   1.000
_cell.angle_alpha   90.00
_cell.angle_beta   90.00
_cell.angle_gamma   90.00
#
_symmetry.space_group_name_H-M   'P 1'
#
loop_
_entity.id
_entity.type
_entity.pdbx_description
1 polymer ?
#
loop_
_entity_poly.entity_id
_entity_poly.type
_entity_poly.pdbx_seq_one_letter_code
_entity_poly.pdbx_strand_id
1 'polypeptide(L)'
;MYTIDNKHGYNSKVWDSINFEHPATFETLAMDPELKNAVMEDLNRFISRKEFYKKVGRAWKRGSLLYGPPGTGKSNLVAAMANYLKFDVYDLQLVNIYRDSDLRQLLLSMGNRSILVIEGIDCSVNLPSRQQPATRQ
;
A
#
# COMPACT_ATOMS: atom_id res chain seq x y z
N MET A 1 -3.57 11.89 4.81
CA MET A 1 -4.03 10.60 4.23
C MET A 1 -5.12 10.93 3.25
N TYR A 2 -5.11 10.25 2.12
CA TYR A 2 -6.06 10.46 1.05
C TYR A 2 -6.97 9.24 0.93
N THR A 3 -8.27 9.48 0.91
CA THR A 3 -9.30 8.46 0.66
C THR A 3 -10.15 8.89 -0.53
N ILE A 4 -10.96 7.99 -1.07
CA ILE A 4 -11.84 8.34 -2.20
C ILE A 4 -13.08 9.06 -1.68
N ASP A 5 -13.33 10.26 -2.18
CA ASP A 5 -14.62 10.93 -1.97
C ASP A 5 -15.70 10.29 -2.85
N ASN A 6 -16.85 9.99 -2.24
CA ASN A 6 -18.06 9.54 -2.93
C ASN A 6 -19.19 10.59 -2.86
N LYS A 7 -18.96 11.77 -2.27
CA LYS A 7 -20.01 12.78 -1.99
C LYS A 7 -20.45 13.58 -3.22
N HIS A 8 -19.71 13.51 -4.32
CA HIS A 8 -20.04 14.24 -5.55
C HIS A 8 -20.72 13.32 -6.57
N GLY A 9 -22.03 13.52 -6.76
CA GLY A 9 -22.91 12.74 -7.65
C GLY A 9 -22.65 12.84 -9.16
N TYR A 10 -21.42 13.16 -9.59
CA TYR A 10 -21.05 13.27 -11.00
C TYR A 10 -19.75 12.52 -11.31
N ASN A 11 -19.89 11.25 -11.72
CA ASN A 11 -19.03 10.45 -12.63
C ASN A 11 -17.49 10.37 -12.45
N SER A 12 -16.86 11.07 -11.51
CA SER A 12 -15.39 11.08 -11.37
C SER A 12 -14.97 10.92 -9.92
N LYS A 13 -14.18 9.89 -9.63
CA LYS A 13 -13.57 9.67 -8.31
C LYS A 13 -12.36 10.57 -8.14
N VAL A 14 -12.26 11.23 -6.99
CA VAL A 14 -11.16 12.12 -6.63
C VAL A 14 -10.65 11.80 -5.23
N TRP A 15 -9.40 12.16 -4.97
CA TRP A 15 -8.81 12.06 -3.63
C TRP A 15 -9.34 13.17 -2.73
N ASP A 16 -9.84 12.79 -1.55
CA ASP A 16 -10.10 13.70 -0.44
C ASP A 16 -9.01 13.57 0.60
N SER A 17 -8.60 14.69 1.19
CA SER A 17 -7.52 14.72 2.17
C SER A 17 -8.07 14.80 3.58
N ILE A 18 -7.68 13.85 4.42
CA ILE A 18 -7.86 13.90 5.86
C ILE A 18 -6.49 13.98 6.54
N ASN A 19 -6.43 14.65 7.70
CA ASN A 19 -5.19 14.68 8.46
C ASN A 19 -4.81 13.25 8.89
N PHE A 20 -3.55 12.87 8.66
CA PHE A 20 -3.05 11.54 9.00
C PHE A 20 -2.20 11.61 10.26
N GLU A 21 -2.82 11.30 11.38
CA GLU A 21 -2.16 11.22 12.68
C GLU A 21 -2.27 9.79 13.19
N HIS A 22 -1.35 8.93 12.75
CA HIS A 22 -1.28 7.56 13.24
C HIS A 22 -0.07 7.41 14.20
N PRO A 23 -0.24 6.89 15.42
CA PRO A 23 0.85 6.80 16.41
C PRO A 23 1.88 5.68 16.13
N ALA A 24 1.77 5.01 14.98
CA ALA A 24 2.57 3.81 14.70
C ALA A 24 3.98 4.20 14.27
N THR A 25 4.98 3.58 14.90
CA THR A 25 6.38 3.69 14.50
C THR A 25 6.98 2.30 14.47
N PHE A 26 8.16 2.14 13.85
CA PHE A 26 8.88 0.86 13.92
C PHE A 26 9.26 0.48 15.35
N GLU A 27 9.34 1.44 16.27
CA GLU A 27 9.60 1.21 17.70
C GLU A 27 8.38 0.61 18.40
N THR A 28 7.18 1.15 18.14
CA THR A 28 5.93 0.67 18.76
C THR A 28 5.36 -0.59 18.10
N LEU A 29 5.85 -0.95 16.91
CA LEU A 29 5.39 -2.11 16.16
C LEU A 29 5.95 -3.43 16.73
N ALA A 30 5.05 -4.27 17.23
CA ALA A 30 5.36 -5.65 17.62
C ALA A 30 5.47 -6.55 16.38
N MET A 31 6.70 -6.92 16.03
CA MET A 31 7.00 -7.87 14.94
C MET A 31 8.37 -8.50 15.19
N ASP A 32 8.67 -9.55 14.44
CA ASP A 32 9.99 -10.18 14.45
C ASP A 32 11.12 -9.15 14.18
N PRO A 33 12.17 -9.07 15.03
CA PRO A 33 13.24 -8.08 14.86
C PRO A 33 14.02 -8.19 13.56
N GLU A 34 14.26 -9.41 13.06
CA GLU A 34 14.99 -9.62 11.81
C GLU A 34 14.17 -9.11 10.63
N LEU A 35 12.87 -9.45 10.61
CA LEU A 35 11.94 -8.93 9.62
C LEU A 35 11.80 -7.41 9.69
N LYS A 36 11.74 -6.83 10.89
CA LYS A 36 11.70 -5.37 11.10
C LYS A 36 12.90 -4.69 10.44
N ASN A 37 14.09 -5.21 10.72
CA ASN A 37 15.34 -4.68 10.17
C ASN A 37 15.37 -4.82 8.64
N ALA A 38 14.95 -5.96 8.11
CA ALA A 38 14.89 -6.19 6.66
C ALA A 38 13.96 -5.20 5.94
N VAL A 39 12.80 -4.89 6.53
CA VAL A 39 11.87 -3.89 5.99
C VAL A 39 12.48 -2.49 6.04
N MET A 40 13.05 -2.09 7.18
CA MET A 40 13.68 -0.77 7.32
C MET A 40 14.87 -0.58 6.36
N GLU A 41 15.68 -1.62 6.16
CA GLU A 41 16.78 -1.59 5.20
C GLU A 41 16.28 -1.43 3.76
N ASP A 42 15.22 -2.16 3.38
CA ASP A 42 14.60 -2.02 2.06
C ASP A 42 14.07 -0.60 1.81
N LEU A 43 13.45 0.01 2.83
CA LEU A 43 12.98 1.39 2.78
C LEU A 43 14.11 2.39 2.58
N ASN A 44 15.19 2.25 3.36
CA ASN A 44 16.37 3.11 3.22
C ASN A 44 17.03 2.98 1.85
N ARG A 45 17.12 1.74 1.35
CA ARG A 45 17.62 1.45 0.00
C ARG A 45 16.71 2.01 -1.09
N PHE A 46 15.40 2.02 -0.89
CA PHE A 46 14.46 2.63 -1.82
C PHE A 46 14.68 4.15 -1.92
N ILE A 47 14.81 4.84 -0.78
CA ILE A 47 15.07 6.29 -0.76
C ILE A 47 16.41 6.63 -1.41
N SER A 48 17.49 5.94 -1.03
CA SER A 48 18.85 6.26 -1.50
C SER A 48 19.06 6.02 -3.01
N ARG A 49 18.18 5.24 -3.65
CA ARG A 49 18.27 4.93 -5.08
C ARG A 49 17.49 5.89 -5.97
N LYS A 50 16.83 6.93 -5.43
CA LYS A 50 16.03 7.87 -6.23
C LYS A 50 16.80 8.46 -7.40
N GLU A 51 18.01 8.95 -7.15
CA GLU A 51 18.88 9.57 -8.15
C GLU A 51 19.37 8.53 -9.18
N PHE A 52 19.63 7.30 -8.74
CA PHE A 52 20.01 6.21 -9.63
C PHE A 52 18.89 5.90 -10.64
N TYR A 53 17.65 5.74 -10.17
CA TYR A 53 16.49 5.50 -11.03
C TYR A 53 16.30 6.63 -12.06
N LYS A 54 16.48 7.88 -11.61
CA LYS A 54 16.43 9.06 -12.49
C LYS A 54 17.51 9.00 -13.57
N LYS A 55 18.74 8.64 -13.23
CA LYS A 55 19.87 8.54 -14.18
C LYS A 55 19.64 7.47 -15.26
N VAL A 56 19.06 6.33 -14.88
CA VAL A 56 18.80 5.22 -15.82
C VAL A 56 17.43 5.30 -16.51
N GLY A 57 16.69 6.40 -16.32
CA GLY A 57 15.39 6.63 -16.96
C GLY A 57 14.28 5.65 -16.51
N ARG A 58 14.39 5.07 -15.31
CA ARG A 58 13.40 4.11 -14.79
C ARG A 58 12.48 4.76 -13.76
N ALA A 59 11.22 4.31 -13.74
CA ALA A 59 10.25 4.74 -12.75
C ALA A 59 10.71 4.36 -11.32
N TRP A 60 10.84 5.35 -10.45
CA TRP A 60 11.21 5.15 -9.05
C TRP A 60 9.98 4.69 -8.25
N LYS A 61 9.76 3.37 -8.24
CA LYS A 61 8.64 2.71 -7.58
C LYS A 61 9.08 1.43 -6.86
N ARG A 62 8.42 1.11 -5.75
CA ARG A 62 8.61 -0.13 -4.98
C ARG A 62 7.24 -0.70 -4.64
N GLY A 63 7.06 -2.00 -4.90
CA GLY A 63 5.84 -2.74 -4.54
C GLY A 63 6.14 -3.73 -3.42
N SER A 64 5.24 -3.81 -2.44
CA SER A 64 5.29 -4.74 -1.31
C SER A 64 3.93 -5.41 -1.16
N LEU A 65 3.92 -6.70 -0.85
CA LEU A 65 2.71 -7.46 -0.56
C LEU A 65 2.73 -7.85 0.92
N LEU A 66 1.77 -7.34 1.69
CA LEU A 66 1.57 -7.70 3.09
C LEU A 66 0.42 -8.71 3.16
N TYR A 67 0.69 -9.92 3.63
CA TYR A 67 -0.30 -10.99 3.74
C TYR A 67 -0.24 -11.64 5.13
N GLY A 68 -1.37 -12.22 5.54
CA GLY A 68 -1.52 -12.89 6.83
C GLY A 68 -2.91 -12.68 7.42
N PRO A 69 -3.25 -13.39 8.51
CA PRO A 69 -4.56 -13.31 9.15
C PRO A 69 -5.02 -11.87 9.47
N PRO A 70 -6.33 -11.61 9.54
CA PRO A 70 -6.82 -10.31 10.01
C PRO A 70 -6.30 -10.05 11.44
N GLY A 71 -6.03 -8.78 11.76
CA GLY A 71 -5.54 -8.39 13.08
C GLY A 71 -4.03 -8.52 13.32
N THR A 72 -3.23 -8.98 12.35
CA THR A 72 -1.76 -9.10 12.48
C THR A 72 -0.98 -7.79 12.29
N GLY A 73 -1.66 -6.64 12.31
CA GLY A 73 -1.00 -5.33 12.26
C GLY A 73 -0.46 -4.90 10.89
N LYS A 74 -0.93 -5.47 9.78
CA LYS A 74 -0.53 -5.09 8.41
C LYS A 74 -0.70 -3.58 8.14
N SER A 75 -1.89 -3.03 8.42
CA SER A 75 -2.16 -1.60 8.26
C SER A 75 -1.35 -0.74 9.25
N ASN A 76 -1.05 -1.27 10.44
CA ASN A 76 -0.18 -0.62 11.43
C ASN A 76 1.27 -0.54 10.93
N LEU A 77 1.76 -1.58 10.24
CA LEU A 77 3.06 -1.57 9.57
C LEU A 77 3.09 -0.52 8.46
N VAL A 78 2.05 -0.44 7.62
CA VAL A 78 1.96 0.61 6.58
C VAL A 78 2.03 2.01 7.19
N ALA A 79 1.31 2.25 8.29
CA ALA A 79 1.37 3.52 9.01
C ALA A 79 2.78 3.83 9.54
N ALA A 80 3.45 2.83 10.13
CA ALA A 80 4.83 2.96 10.58
C ALA A 80 5.79 3.28 9.41
N MET A 81 5.62 2.63 8.26
CA MET A 81 6.39 2.91 7.04
C MET A 81 6.18 4.34 6.55
N ALA A 82 4.92 4.81 6.51
CA ALA A 82 4.57 6.18 6.11
C ALA A 82 5.23 7.22 7.04
N ASN A 83 5.13 7.00 8.35
CA ASN A 83 5.72 7.87 9.37
C ASN A 83 7.25 7.90 9.32
N TYR A 84 7.87 6.75 9.00
CA TYR A 84 9.32 6.62 8.84
C TYR A 84 9.83 7.36 7.60
N LEU A 85 9.14 7.19 6.47
CA LEU A 85 9.50 7.81 5.19
C LEU A 85 9.09 9.28 5.09
N LYS A 86 8.17 9.74 5.94
CA LYS A 86 7.45 11.02 5.83
C LYS A 86 6.69 11.12 4.50
N PHE A 87 5.96 10.06 4.17
CA PHE A 87 5.20 9.94 2.92
C PHE A 87 3.70 10.07 3.18
N ASP A 88 2.99 10.64 2.22
CA ASP A 88 1.53 10.68 2.23
C ASP A 88 0.93 9.30 1.95
N VAL A 89 -0.07 8.90 2.72
CA VAL A 89 -0.79 7.63 2.51
C VAL A 89 -2.03 7.86 1.66
N TYR A 90 -2.18 7.08 0.60
CA TYR A 90 -3.35 7.02 -0.26
C TYR A 90 -4.01 5.65 -0.08
N ASP A 91 -5.19 5.62 0.50
CA ASP A 91 -5.93 4.40 0.78
C ASP A 91 -6.97 4.13 -0.31
N LEU A 92 -6.72 3.05 -1.06
CA LEU A 92 -7.51 2.61 -2.19
C LEU A 92 -8.22 1.30 -1.85
N GLN A 93 -9.52 1.37 -1.63
CA GLN A 93 -10.37 0.20 -1.55
C GLN A 93 -10.83 -0.20 -2.95
N LEU A 94 -10.31 -1.33 -3.47
CA LEU A 94 -10.63 -1.78 -4.83
C LEU A 94 -12.13 -2.02 -5.05
N VAL A 95 -12.85 -2.40 -3.99
CA VAL A 95 -14.30 -2.67 -4.04
C VAL A 95 -15.10 -1.45 -4.51
N ASN A 96 -14.55 -0.25 -4.31
CA ASN A 96 -15.19 1.00 -4.68
C ASN A 96 -14.88 1.40 -6.11
N ILE A 97 -13.95 0.75 -6.82
CA ILE A 97 -13.55 1.11 -8.19
C ILE A 97 -14.21 0.20 -9.21
N TYR A 98 -15.03 0.77 -10.08
CA TYR A 98 -15.79 0.02 -11.10
C TYR A 98 -15.26 0.19 -12.52
N ARG A 99 -14.44 1.22 -12.78
CA ARG A 99 -13.92 1.54 -14.11
C ARG A 99 -12.40 1.74 -14.07
N ASP A 100 -11.73 1.20 -15.09
CA ASP A 100 -10.29 1.39 -15.28
C ASP A 100 -9.91 2.86 -15.46
N SER A 101 -10.81 3.67 -16.03
CA SER A 101 -10.64 5.12 -16.15
C SER A 101 -10.46 5.78 -14.79
N ASP A 102 -11.24 5.37 -13.80
CA ASP A 102 -11.26 5.97 -12.47
C ASP A 102 -9.98 5.58 -11.71
N LEU A 103 -9.58 4.31 -11.82
CA LEU A 103 -8.30 3.84 -11.29
C LEU A 103 -7.14 4.64 -11.88
N ARG A 104 -7.11 4.79 -13.21
CA ARG A 104 -6.07 5.54 -13.90
C ARG A 104 -6.05 7.00 -13.45
N GLN A 105 -7.20 7.65 -13.32
CA GLN A 105 -7.29 9.03 -12.89
C GLN A 105 -6.81 9.22 -11.43
N LEU A 106 -7.17 8.30 -10.54
CA LEU A 106 -6.70 8.31 -9.16
C LEU A 106 -5.18 8.13 -9.10
N LEU A 107 -4.62 7.18 -9.85
CA LEU A 107 -3.17 6.95 -9.90
C LEU A 107 -2.40 8.15 -10.47
N LEU A 108 -2.94 8.83 -11.48
CA LEU A 108 -2.30 10.01 -12.09
C LEU A 108 -2.39 11.27 -11.21
N SER A 109 -3.38 11.35 -10.33
CA SER A 109 -3.57 12.50 -9.43
C SER A 109 -2.81 12.37 -8.10
N MET A 110 -2.09 11.27 -7.88
CA MET A 110 -1.28 11.08 -6.69
C MET A 110 -0.07 12.04 -6.65
N GLY A 111 0.21 12.56 -5.45
CA GLY A 111 1.39 13.38 -5.19
C GLY A 111 2.70 12.59 -5.19
N ASN A 112 3.82 13.31 -5.21
CA ASN A 112 5.15 12.72 -4.99
C ASN A 112 5.31 12.29 -3.52
N ARG A 113 6.23 11.35 -3.24
CA ARG A 113 6.51 10.85 -1.88
C ARG A 113 5.24 10.29 -1.22
N SER A 114 4.57 9.38 -1.93
CA SER A 114 3.32 8.76 -1.51
C SER A 114 3.46 7.25 -1.35
N ILE A 115 2.66 6.67 -0.46
CA ILE A 115 2.40 5.23 -0.37
C ILE A 115 0.97 5.00 -0.84
N LEU A 116 0.78 4.16 -1.87
CA LEU A 116 -0.53 3.67 -2.25
C LEU A 116 -0.80 2.35 -1.52
N VAL A 117 -1.88 2.31 -0.75
CA VAL A 117 -2.39 1.12 -0.07
C VAL A 117 -3.54 0.60 -0.89
N ILE A 118 -3.46 -0.65 -1.33
CA ILE A 118 -4.52 -1.30 -2.10
C ILE A 118 -5.09 -2.41 -1.23
N GLU A 119 -6.28 -2.18 -0.68
CA GLU A 119 -6.98 -3.13 0.20
C GLU A 119 -8.04 -3.92 -0.60
N GLY A 120 -8.35 -5.14 -0.14
CA GLY A 120 -9.42 -5.97 -0.70
C GLY A 120 -9.11 -6.64 -2.04
N ILE A 121 -7.84 -6.92 -2.34
CA ILE A 121 -7.40 -7.64 -3.54
C ILE A 121 -7.98 -9.07 -3.62
N ASP A 122 -8.26 -9.66 -2.47
CA ASP A 122 -8.75 -11.02 -2.25
C ASP A 122 -10.27 -11.16 -2.39
N CYS A 123 -11.04 -10.08 -2.25
CA CYS A 123 -12.50 -10.13 -2.34
C CYS A 123 -13.06 -10.23 -3.78
N SER A 124 -12.23 -10.07 -4.81
CA SER A 124 -12.66 -10.00 -6.22
C SER A 124 -12.51 -11.31 -7.00
N VAL A 125 -11.75 -12.27 -6.47
CA VAL A 125 -11.46 -13.55 -7.12
C VAL A 125 -11.90 -14.66 -6.18
N ASN A 126 -12.89 -15.45 -6.63
CA ASN A 126 -13.06 -16.82 -6.15
C ASN A 126 -11.78 -17.58 -6.49
N LEU A 127 -10.73 -17.43 -5.68
CA LEU A 127 -9.53 -18.24 -5.80
C LEU A 127 -9.95 -19.65 -5.38
N PRO A 128 -9.92 -20.64 -6.29
CA PRO A 128 -10.16 -22.01 -5.88
C PRO A 128 -9.13 -22.34 -4.79
N SER A 129 -9.62 -22.74 -3.63
CA SER A 129 -8.82 -23.27 -2.54
C SER A 129 -7.87 -24.28 -3.16
N ARG A 130 -6.55 -24.06 -3.05
CA ARG A 130 -5.56 -25.05 -3.47
C ARG A 130 -5.79 -26.28 -2.60
N GLN A 131 -6.59 -27.23 -3.10
CA GLN A 131 -6.87 -28.48 -2.42
C GLN A 131 -5.53 -29.15 -2.11
N GLN A 132 -5.41 -29.65 -0.88
CA GLN A 132 -4.26 -30.36 -0.36
C GLN A 132 -3.80 -31.44 -1.36
N PRO A 133 -2.49 -31.66 -1.54
CA PRO A 133 -2.02 -32.70 -2.43
C PRO A 133 -2.57 -34.06 -1.96
N ALA A 134 -3.22 -34.75 -2.91
CA ALA A 134 -3.73 -36.10 -2.73
C ALA A 134 -2.68 -36.99 -2.07
N THR A 135 -3.09 -37.66 -0.99
CA THR A 135 -2.36 -38.77 -0.38
C THR A 135 -1.99 -39.77 -1.48
N ARG A 136 -0.69 -39.90 -1.76
CA ARG A 136 -0.19 -41.01 -2.58
C ARG A 136 -0.19 -42.27 -1.71
N GLN A 137 -0.62 -43.35 -2.36
CA GLN A 137 -0.89 -44.70 -1.88
C GLN A 137 0.20 -45.28 -0.97
#